data_AF-A0A4S8LU12-F1
#
_entry.id   AF-A0A4S8LU12-F1
#
_cell.length_a   1.000
_cell.length_b   1.000
_cell.length_c   1.000
_cell.angle_alpha   90.00
_cell.angle_beta   90.00
_cell.angle_gamma   90.00
#
_symmetry.space_group_name_H-M   'P 1'
#
loop_
_entity.id
_entity.type
_entity.pdbx_description
1 polymer ?
#
loop_
_entity_poly.entity_id
_entity_poly.type
_entity_poly.pdbx_seq_one_letter_code
_entity_poly.pdbx_strand_id
1 'polypeptide(L)'
;ITQDEITARSKTDSLTKSIAVVQTTWFILQCIARVNEGLVITDLEIVTVAFALLNTATYILWWNKPVRYPVKIDYCRKHSKSKITVKEDRDVDLVDVILSIPLASSITQPSGGEDSYHTGLESTPPSLYPTAISLFFVLGVIHCAPWNFTFPTHMEQVLWRISAVTVTAFPLVWFLLFKVILSLGGSTSESQTAINPIASITFILLPLVYIWVRITLIVIAFMELRALPPSAYQTVDWGRFIPHI
;
A
#
# COMPACT_ATOMS: atom_id res chain seq x y z
N ILE A 1 -27.08 14.13 -17.85
CA ILE A 1 -27.02 13.22 -16.69
C ILE A 1 -28.25 13.51 -15.86
N THR A 2 -29.17 12.56 -15.79
CA THR A 2 -30.48 12.69 -15.12
C THR A 2 -30.36 12.21 -13.66
N GLN A 3 -31.18 12.72 -12.74
CA GLN A 3 -31.13 12.31 -11.32
C GLN A 3 -31.35 10.80 -11.12
N ASP A 4 -32.14 10.18 -12.01
CA ASP A 4 -32.40 8.74 -11.98
C ASP A 4 -31.17 7.92 -12.36
N GLU A 5 -30.33 8.42 -13.28
CA GLU A 5 -29.06 7.80 -13.68
C GLU A 5 -28.05 7.83 -12.53
N ILE A 6 -28.00 8.95 -11.79
CA ILE A 6 -27.15 9.11 -10.60
C ILE A 6 -27.62 8.16 -9.49
N THR A 7 -28.92 8.11 -9.25
CA THR A 7 -29.52 7.27 -8.22
C THR A 7 -29.28 5.78 -8.53
N ALA A 8 -29.48 5.36 -9.78
CA ALA A 8 -29.19 3.99 -10.21
C ALA A 8 -27.72 3.63 -10.00
N ARG A 9 -26.78 4.52 -10.37
CA ARG A 9 -25.34 4.28 -10.23
C ARG A 9 -24.89 4.24 -8.76
N SER A 10 -25.48 5.08 -7.91
CA SER A 10 -25.22 5.06 -6.46
C SER A 10 -25.71 3.77 -5.78
N LYS A 11 -26.83 3.21 -6.25
CA LYS A 11 -27.36 1.92 -5.77
C LYS A 11 -26.42 0.76 -6.14
N THR A 12 -25.96 0.72 -7.39
CA THR A 12 -25.02 -0.32 -7.85
C THR A 12 -23.70 -0.26 -7.07
N ASP A 13 -23.19 0.93 -6.78
CA ASP A 13 -22.00 1.12 -5.95
C ASP A 13 -22.21 0.60 -4.50
N SER A 14 -23.35 0.92 -3.90
CA SER A 14 -23.72 0.43 -2.55
C SER A 14 -23.87 -1.10 -2.48
N LEU A 15 -24.48 -1.72 -3.50
CA LEU A 15 -24.61 -3.18 -3.58
C LEU A 15 -23.25 -3.86 -3.73
N THR A 16 -22.37 -3.32 -4.59
CA THR A 16 -21.02 -3.87 -4.80
C THR A 16 -20.21 -3.85 -3.51
N LYS A 17 -20.26 -2.75 -2.77
CA LYS A 17 -19.61 -2.61 -1.45
C LYS A 17 -20.16 -3.60 -0.44
N SER A 18 -21.48 -3.77 -0.39
CA SER A 18 -22.15 -4.70 0.52
C SER A 18 -21.74 -6.15 0.28
N ILE A 19 -21.71 -6.58 -0.98
CA ILE A 19 -21.27 -7.94 -1.35
C ILE A 19 -19.82 -8.16 -0.94
N ALA A 20 -18.94 -7.19 -1.19
CA ALA A 20 -17.54 -7.27 -0.80
C ALA A 20 -17.37 -7.39 0.73
N VAL A 21 -18.13 -6.64 1.52
CA VAL A 21 -18.11 -6.72 3.00
C VAL A 21 -18.61 -8.08 3.48
N VAL A 22 -19.68 -8.61 2.90
CA VAL A 22 -20.19 -9.95 3.27
C VAL A 22 -19.17 -11.04 2.93
N GLN A 23 -18.59 -11.00 1.73
CA GLN A 23 -17.58 -11.97 1.28
C GLN A 23 -16.34 -11.96 2.18
N THR A 24 -15.84 -10.77 2.52
CA THR A 24 -14.66 -10.62 3.40
C THR A 24 -14.98 -11.06 4.83
N THR A 25 -16.16 -10.73 5.34
CA THR A 25 -16.61 -11.17 6.67
C THR A 25 -16.73 -12.69 6.76
N TRP A 26 -17.30 -13.33 5.74
CA TRP A 26 -17.39 -14.79 5.68
C TRP A 26 -16.02 -15.47 5.68
N PHE A 27 -15.07 -14.93 4.91
CA PHE A 27 -13.69 -15.42 4.92
C PHE A 27 -13.03 -15.29 6.30
N ILE A 28 -13.23 -14.15 6.99
CA ILE A 28 -12.72 -13.94 8.35
C ILE A 28 -13.32 -14.97 9.32
N LEU A 29 -14.64 -15.23 9.23
CA LEU A 29 -15.32 -16.22 10.05
C LEU A 29 -14.77 -17.64 9.83
N GLN A 30 -14.49 -18.01 8.57
CA GLN A 30 -13.84 -19.28 8.24
C GLN A 30 -12.47 -19.40 8.92
N CYS A 31 -11.64 -18.36 8.86
CA CYS A 31 -10.34 -18.38 9.52
C CYS A 31 -10.46 -18.51 11.05
N ILE A 32 -11.39 -17.78 11.68
CA ILE A 32 -11.63 -17.89 13.14
C ILE A 32 -12.11 -19.29 13.52
N ALA A 33 -13.02 -19.88 12.75
CA ALA A 33 -13.52 -21.23 13.02
C ALA A 33 -12.41 -22.28 12.89
N ARG A 34 -11.49 -22.14 11.92
CA ARG A 34 -10.29 -22.98 11.81
C ARG A 34 -9.39 -22.89 13.04
N VAL A 35 -9.20 -21.68 13.61
CA VAL A 35 -8.47 -21.51 14.89
C VAL A 35 -9.13 -22.33 15.99
N ASN A 36 -10.46 -22.23 16.13
CA ASN A 36 -11.22 -22.90 17.19
C ASN A 36 -11.17 -24.43 17.08
N GLU A 37 -11.10 -24.97 15.86
CA GLU A 37 -10.98 -26.41 15.60
C GLU A 37 -9.53 -26.92 15.68
N GLY A 38 -8.55 -26.03 15.90
CA GLY A 38 -7.13 -26.39 15.93
C GLY A 38 -6.57 -26.77 14.54
N LEU A 39 -7.24 -26.34 13.47
CA LEU A 39 -6.77 -26.53 12.11
C LEU A 39 -5.63 -25.56 11.79
N VAL A 40 -4.69 -26.01 10.98
CA VAL A 40 -3.56 -25.18 10.56
C VAL A 40 -4.07 -24.08 9.63
N ILE A 41 -3.67 -22.85 9.93
CA ILE A 41 -3.93 -21.67 9.11
C ILE A 41 -2.66 -21.37 8.34
N THR A 42 -2.79 -21.26 7.03
CA THR A 42 -1.69 -20.96 6.12
C THR A 42 -1.27 -19.50 6.23
N ASP A 43 -0.01 -19.21 5.94
CA ASP A 43 0.52 -17.84 5.98
C ASP A 43 -0.21 -16.91 5.01
N LEU A 44 -0.63 -17.44 3.85
CA LEU A 44 -1.47 -16.71 2.91
C LEU A 44 -2.83 -16.34 3.50
N GLU A 45 -3.47 -17.23 4.28
CA GLU A 45 -4.72 -16.91 4.97
C GLU A 45 -4.51 -15.82 6.01
N ILE A 46 -3.44 -15.87 6.80
CA ILE A 46 -3.10 -14.85 7.81
C ILE A 46 -2.93 -13.46 7.16
N VAL A 47 -2.12 -13.38 6.10
CA VAL A 47 -1.89 -12.12 5.37
C VAL A 47 -3.17 -11.61 4.72
N THR A 48 -3.97 -12.52 4.12
CA THR A 48 -5.24 -12.16 3.49
C THR A 48 -6.25 -11.66 4.52
N VAL A 49 -6.30 -12.23 5.73
CA VAL A 49 -7.16 -11.74 6.83
C VAL A 49 -6.76 -10.33 7.25
N ALA A 50 -5.47 -10.01 7.37
CA ALA A 50 -5.03 -8.63 7.64
C ALA A 50 -5.52 -7.65 6.58
N PHE A 51 -5.28 -7.97 5.31
CA PHE A 51 -5.70 -7.12 4.20
C PHE A 51 -7.22 -6.99 4.13
N ALA A 52 -7.96 -8.08 4.39
CA ALA A 52 -9.42 -8.06 4.46
C ALA A 52 -9.92 -7.15 5.58
N LEU A 53 -9.38 -7.27 6.81
CA LEU A 53 -9.75 -6.42 7.94
C LEU A 53 -9.48 -4.93 7.66
N LEU A 54 -8.32 -4.64 7.08
CA LEU A 54 -7.95 -3.29 6.66
C LEU A 54 -8.93 -2.75 5.61
N ASN A 55 -9.18 -3.53 4.55
CA ASN A 55 -10.05 -3.12 3.47
C ASN A 55 -11.47 -2.90 4.00
N THR A 56 -11.97 -3.77 4.88
CA THR A 56 -13.27 -3.61 5.54
C THR A 56 -13.32 -2.34 6.38
N ALA A 57 -12.31 -2.06 7.21
CA ALA A 57 -12.22 -0.80 7.95
C ALA A 57 -12.23 0.41 7.02
N THR A 58 -11.49 0.33 5.90
CA THR A 58 -11.46 1.38 4.87
C THR A 58 -12.83 1.56 4.23
N TYR A 59 -13.53 0.48 3.86
CA TYR A 59 -14.87 0.53 3.26
C TYR A 59 -15.93 1.06 4.22
N ILE A 60 -15.84 0.73 5.52
CA ILE A 60 -16.74 1.27 6.56
C ILE A 60 -16.49 2.77 6.73
N LEU A 61 -15.23 3.18 6.86
CA LEU A 61 -14.87 4.60 6.97
C LEU A 61 -15.25 5.40 5.71
N TRP A 62 -15.21 4.76 4.55
CA TRP A 62 -15.54 5.36 3.25
C TRP A 62 -17.01 5.15 2.85
N TRP A 63 -17.85 4.55 3.70
CA TRP A 63 -19.21 4.16 3.36
C TRP A 63 -20.05 5.33 2.81
N ASN A 64 -19.91 6.50 3.46
CA ASN A 64 -20.64 7.72 3.14
C ASN A 64 -19.80 8.75 2.36
N LYS A 65 -19.05 8.34 1.34
CA LYS A 65 -18.44 9.33 0.44
C LYS A 65 -19.54 10.04 -0.37
N PRO A 66 -19.72 11.37 -0.24
CA PRO A 66 -20.67 12.08 -1.09
C PRO A 66 -20.21 11.97 -2.55
N VAL A 67 -21.10 11.50 -3.41
CA VAL A 67 -20.87 11.43 -4.86
C VAL A 67 -20.70 12.87 -5.37
N ARG A 68 -19.45 13.35 -5.46
CA ARG A 68 -19.16 14.59 -6.19
C ARG A 68 -19.27 14.27 -7.68
N TYR A 69 -20.16 15.01 -8.32
CA TYR A 69 -20.43 15.10 -9.76
C TYR A 69 -19.21 14.75 -10.62
N PRO A 70 -19.37 13.97 -11.70
CA PRO A 70 -18.33 13.88 -12.72
C PRO A 70 -18.14 15.28 -13.31
N VAL A 71 -17.03 15.93 -12.97
CA VAL A 71 -16.61 17.17 -13.65
C VAL A 71 -16.36 16.79 -15.10
N LYS A 72 -17.18 17.31 -16.02
CA LYS A 72 -16.87 17.23 -17.45
C LYS A 72 -15.62 18.05 -17.69
N ILE A 73 -14.52 17.38 -18.02
CA ILE A 73 -13.33 18.06 -18.53
C ILE A 73 -13.64 18.39 -19.99
N ASP A 74 -14.10 19.60 -20.27
CA ASP A 74 -14.11 20.13 -21.63
C ASP A 74 -12.64 20.36 -22.02
N TYR A 75 -12.09 19.43 -22.81
CA TYR A 75 -10.77 19.58 -23.40
C TYR A 75 -10.80 20.74 -24.40
N CYS A 76 -10.52 21.97 -23.93
CA CYS A 76 -10.09 23.03 -24.83
C CYS A 76 -8.65 22.71 -25.27
N ARG A 77 -8.52 22.01 -26.41
CA ARG A 77 -7.24 21.81 -27.10
C ARG A 77 -6.70 23.18 -27.53
N LYS A 78 -5.89 23.81 -26.66
CA LYS A 78 -5.15 25.02 -27.01
C LYS A 78 -3.97 24.60 -27.87
N HIS A 79 -4.11 24.74 -29.20
CA HIS A 79 -3.00 24.58 -30.15
C HIS A 79 -1.99 25.72 -29.92
N SER A 80 -1.09 25.54 -28.94
CA SER A 80 0.07 26.42 -28.80
C SER A 80 1.10 26.00 -29.86
N LYS A 81 1.25 26.80 -30.91
CA LYS A 81 2.35 26.68 -31.86
C LYS A 81 3.63 27.20 -31.19
N SER A 82 4.32 26.38 -30.40
CA SER A 82 5.68 26.72 -29.98
C SER A 82 6.64 26.45 -31.14
N LYS A 83 7.18 27.53 -31.70
CA LYS A 83 8.26 27.51 -32.67
C LYS A 83 9.51 26.93 -31.98
N ILE A 84 9.87 25.70 -32.30
CA ILE A 84 11.10 25.06 -31.83
C ILE A 84 12.27 25.76 -32.53
N THR A 85 12.98 26.63 -31.82
CA THR A 85 14.33 27.03 -32.19
C THR A 85 15.30 26.11 -31.48
N VAL A 86 15.85 25.14 -32.22
CA VAL A 86 16.95 24.30 -31.77
C VAL A 86 18.17 25.20 -31.62
N LYS A 87 18.60 25.44 -30.38
CA LYS A 87 19.97 25.85 -30.09
C LYS A 87 20.75 24.59 -29.71
N GLU A 88 21.65 24.22 -30.61
CA GLU A 88 22.67 23.21 -30.41
C GLU A 88 23.78 23.84 -29.57
N ASP A 89 23.90 23.45 -28.29
CA ASP A 89 25.18 23.51 -27.58
C ASP A 89 25.27 22.43 -26.50
N ARG A 90 26.48 21.90 -26.34
CA ARG A 90 26.83 20.67 -25.65
C ARG A 90 27.16 20.92 -24.18
N ASP A 91 26.40 20.27 -23.29
CA ASP A 91 26.88 19.47 -22.15
C ASP A 91 25.63 18.96 -21.42
N VAL A 92 25.18 17.76 -21.80
CA VAL A 92 23.96 17.17 -21.23
C VAL A 92 24.33 16.38 -19.99
N ASP A 93 24.04 16.96 -18.82
CA ASP A 93 24.28 16.34 -17.53
C ASP A 93 23.33 15.15 -17.33
N LEU A 94 23.83 14.03 -16.83
CA LEU A 94 23.03 12.80 -16.64
C LEU A 94 21.82 13.04 -15.71
N VAL A 95 21.95 14.05 -14.84
CA VAL A 95 20.90 14.54 -13.93
C VAL A 95 19.73 15.15 -14.69
N ASP A 96 19.96 15.89 -15.78
CA ASP A 96 18.92 16.48 -16.61
C ASP A 96 18.14 15.41 -17.40
N VAL A 97 18.82 14.33 -17.81
CA VAL A 97 18.16 13.16 -18.41
C VAL A 97 17.26 12.46 -17.39
N ILE A 98 17.72 12.30 -16.15
CA ILE A 98 16.95 11.67 -15.08
C ILE A 98 15.74 12.51 -14.67
N LEU A 99 15.88 13.84 -14.63
CA LEU A 99 14.78 14.79 -14.39
C LEU A 99 13.77 14.86 -15.55
N SER A 100 14.20 14.54 -16.78
CA SER A 100 13.31 14.50 -17.95
C SER A 100 12.41 13.26 -18.02
N ILE A 101 12.66 12.24 -17.17
CA ILE A 101 11.79 11.07 -17.07
C ILE A 101 10.47 11.51 -16.43
N PRO A 102 9.30 11.30 -17.08
CA PRO A 102 7.99 11.72 -16.57
C PRO A 102 7.65 11.23 -15.15
N LEU A 103 8.33 10.17 -14.71
CA LEU A 103 8.23 9.61 -13.37
C LEU A 103 8.95 10.45 -12.30
N ALA A 104 10.08 11.09 -12.63
CA ALA A 104 10.88 11.89 -11.70
C ALA A 104 10.22 13.24 -11.38
N SER A 105 9.63 13.90 -12.39
CA SER A 105 8.86 15.14 -12.23
C SER A 105 7.58 14.93 -11.39
N SER A 106 7.01 13.72 -11.42
CA SER A 106 5.86 13.34 -10.59
C SER A 106 6.19 13.17 -9.11
N ILE A 107 7.45 12.86 -8.77
CA ILE A 107 7.92 12.66 -7.38
C ILE A 107 8.40 13.99 -6.77
N THR A 108 8.94 14.91 -7.58
CA THR A 108 9.53 16.18 -7.11
C THR A 108 8.57 17.38 -7.13
N GLN A 109 7.38 17.28 -7.72
CA GLN A 109 6.33 18.29 -7.57
C GLN A 109 5.27 17.82 -6.55
N PRO A 110 5.39 18.15 -5.25
CA PRO A 110 4.23 18.14 -4.37
C PRO A 110 3.31 19.30 -4.80
N SER A 111 2.36 19.00 -5.69
CA SER A 111 1.14 19.77 -5.94
C SER A 111 1.34 21.30 -6.06
N GLY A 112 1.91 21.77 -7.16
CA GLY A 112 2.09 23.20 -7.45
C GLY A 112 1.68 23.66 -8.85
N GLY A 113 0.91 22.85 -9.58
CA GLY A 113 0.41 23.21 -10.92
C GLY A 113 -1.08 23.57 -10.89
N GLU A 114 -1.47 24.60 -11.64
CA GLU A 114 -2.86 25.10 -11.77
C GLU A 114 -3.88 24.06 -12.27
N ASP A 115 -3.43 22.89 -12.74
CA ASP A 115 -4.28 21.75 -13.13
C ASP A 115 -4.37 20.68 -12.02
N SER A 116 -4.35 21.13 -10.76
CA SER A 116 -4.44 20.26 -9.60
C SER A 116 -5.77 19.50 -9.61
N TYR A 117 -5.72 18.18 -9.79
CA TYR A 117 -6.85 17.32 -9.51
C TYR A 117 -7.33 17.63 -8.09
N HIS A 118 -8.54 18.18 -7.97
CA HIS A 118 -9.21 18.32 -6.68
C HIS A 118 -9.54 16.91 -6.17
N THR A 119 -8.54 16.21 -5.63
CA THR A 119 -8.83 15.34 -4.49
C THR A 119 -9.53 16.26 -3.50
N GLY A 120 -10.77 15.95 -3.11
CA GLY A 120 -11.59 16.84 -2.26
C GLY A 120 -11.06 17.00 -0.83
N LEU A 121 -9.75 16.84 -0.63
CA LEU A 121 -9.00 17.13 0.58
C LEU A 121 -8.48 18.56 0.45
N GLU A 122 -9.19 19.50 1.06
CA GLU A 122 -8.86 20.94 1.09
C GLU A 122 -7.55 21.23 1.84
N SER A 123 -7.09 20.27 2.64
CA SER A 123 -5.77 20.21 3.27
C SER A 123 -5.52 18.75 3.66
N THR A 124 -4.27 18.27 3.65
CA THR A 124 -3.94 16.97 4.24
C THR A 124 -4.20 17.06 5.74
N PRO A 125 -5.23 16.37 6.29
CA PRO A 125 -5.53 16.50 7.70
C PRO A 125 -4.35 15.95 8.50
N PRO A 126 -3.92 16.62 9.59
CA PRO A 126 -2.76 16.19 10.38
C PRO A 126 -2.91 14.77 10.98
N SER A 127 -4.14 14.23 11.02
CA SER A 127 -4.44 12.85 11.42
C SER A 127 -4.10 11.79 10.36
N LEU A 128 -3.85 12.17 9.10
CA LEU A 128 -3.52 11.23 8.01
C LEU A 128 -2.17 10.52 8.21
N TYR A 129 -1.17 11.25 8.69
CA TYR A 129 0.17 10.69 8.92
C TYR A 129 0.18 9.60 10.00
N PRO A 130 -0.33 9.81 11.23
CA PRO A 130 -0.33 8.77 12.25
C PRO A 130 -1.22 7.58 11.87
N THR A 131 -2.32 7.80 11.14
CA THR A 131 -3.18 6.70 10.67
C THR A 131 -2.49 5.86 9.60
N ALA A 132 -1.81 6.47 8.63
CA ALA A 132 -0.99 5.75 7.65
C ALA A 132 0.17 5.01 8.31
N ILE A 133 0.87 5.64 9.25
CA ILE A 133 1.95 5.03 10.03
C ILE A 133 1.42 3.79 10.77
N SER A 134 0.36 3.96 11.56
CA SER A 134 -0.27 2.86 12.31
C SER A 134 -0.64 1.71 11.39
N LEU A 135 -1.13 2.01 10.19
CA LEU A 135 -1.50 1.00 9.23
C LEU A 135 -0.30 0.19 8.73
N PHE A 136 0.80 0.85 8.36
CA PHE A 136 2.02 0.17 7.94
C PHE A 136 2.60 -0.72 9.06
N PHE A 137 2.50 -0.30 10.32
CA PHE A 137 2.90 -1.14 11.46
C PHE A 137 2.04 -2.38 11.60
N VAL A 138 0.71 -2.23 11.56
CA VAL A 138 -0.21 -3.37 11.67
C VAL A 138 0.05 -4.38 10.56
N LEU A 139 0.25 -3.91 9.33
CA LEU A 139 0.60 -4.75 8.19
C LEU A 139 2.02 -5.35 8.26
N GLY A 140 2.96 -4.70 8.93
CA GLY A 140 4.31 -5.24 9.13
C GLY A 140 4.32 -6.35 10.17
N VAL A 141 3.76 -6.06 11.35
CA VAL A 141 3.74 -6.97 12.51
C VAL A 141 3.04 -8.29 12.20
N ILE A 142 2.04 -8.30 11.31
CA ILE A 142 1.38 -9.57 10.97
C ILE A 142 2.31 -10.57 10.28
N HIS A 143 3.33 -10.13 9.55
CA HIS A 143 4.33 -11.02 8.97
C HIS A 143 5.22 -11.68 10.04
N CYS A 144 5.23 -11.15 11.26
CA CYS A 144 5.89 -11.77 12.39
C CYS A 144 5.03 -12.86 13.06
N ALA A 145 3.74 -12.99 12.73
CA ALA A 145 2.87 -14.00 13.35
C ALA A 145 3.35 -15.45 13.11
N PRO A 146 3.85 -15.83 11.91
CA PRO A 146 4.39 -17.16 11.63
C PRO A 146 5.80 -17.42 12.22
N TRP A 147 6.24 -16.67 13.23
CA TRP A 147 7.61 -16.74 13.75
C TRP A 147 8.06 -18.16 14.10
N ASN A 148 7.14 -18.95 14.67
CA ASN A 148 7.38 -20.31 15.15
C ASN A 148 6.83 -21.39 14.20
N PHE A 149 6.37 -21.03 13.01
CA PHE A 149 5.87 -22.01 12.06
C PHE A 149 7.01 -22.88 11.52
N THR A 150 6.67 -24.11 11.14
CA THR A 150 7.61 -25.06 10.54
C THR A 150 7.65 -24.84 9.04
N PHE A 151 8.78 -24.31 8.55
CA PHE A 151 9.00 -24.11 7.12
C PHE A 151 9.61 -25.37 6.50
N PRO A 152 9.42 -25.58 5.19
CA PRO A 152 9.99 -26.75 4.51
C PRO A 152 11.53 -26.79 4.56
N THR A 153 12.19 -25.63 4.60
CA THR A 153 13.65 -25.53 4.80
C THR A 153 14.01 -24.48 5.85
N HIS A 154 15.14 -24.68 6.53
CA HIS A 154 15.68 -23.70 7.48
C HIS A 154 16.02 -22.36 6.82
N MET A 155 16.49 -22.38 5.57
CA MET A 155 16.79 -21.16 4.81
C MET A 155 15.54 -20.31 4.58
N GLU A 156 14.41 -20.94 4.22
CA GLU A 156 13.12 -20.25 4.05
C GLU A 156 12.65 -19.63 5.37
N GLN A 157 12.79 -20.34 6.50
CA GLN A 157 12.42 -19.81 7.82
C GLN A 157 13.27 -18.58 8.21
N VAL A 158 14.59 -18.64 8.02
CA VAL A 158 15.47 -17.51 8.34
C VAL A 158 15.18 -16.33 7.43
N LEU A 159 15.00 -16.58 6.12
CA LEU A 159 14.71 -15.54 5.15
C LEU A 159 13.35 -14.88 5.43
N TRP A 160 12.35 -15.67 5.84
CA TRP A 160 11.06 -15.16 6.30
C TRP A 160 11.22 -14.22 7.51
N ARG A 161 11.90 -14.68 8.56
CA ARG A 161 12.07 -13.90 9.81
C ARG A 161 12.80 -12.59 9.56
N ILE A 162 13.89 -12.61 8.79
CA ILE A 162 14.64 -11.40 8.43
C ILE A 162 13.74 -10.45 7.63
N SER A 163 12.98 -10.98 6.67
CA SER A 163 12.09 -10.19 5.83
C SER A 163 10.93 -9.58 6.61
N ALA A 164 10.31 -10.33 7.53
CA ALA A 164 9.23 -9.88 8.40
C ALA A 164 9.68 -8.75 9.34
N VAL A 165 10.86 -8.90 9.96
CA VAL A 165 11.45 -7.84 10.80
C VAL A 165 11.77 -6.60 9.96
N THR A 166 12.34 -6.78 8.77
CA THR A 166 12.70 -5.67 7.88
C THR A 166 11.47 -4.87 7.44
N VAL A 167 10.39 -5.54 7.03
CA VAL A 167 9.12 -4.89 6.64
C VAL A 167 8.49 -4.15 7.82
N THR A 168 8.59 -4.70 9.03
CA THR A 168 8.05 -4.08 10.25
C THR A 168 8.85 -2.84 10.67
N ALA A 169 10.18 -2.89 10.55
CA ALA A 169 11.07 -1.78 10.93
C ALA A 169 11.11 -0.66 9.88
N PHE A 170 10.84 -0.97 8.61
CA PHE A 170 10.93 -0.03 7.49
C PHE A 170 10.20 1.30 7.71
N PRO A 171 8.91 1.33 8.16
CA PRO A 171 8.21 2.59 8.38
C PRO A 171 8.91 3.45 9.44
N LEU A 172 9.38 2.87 10.56
CA LEU A 172 10.11 3.63 11.59
C LEU A 172 11.32 4.32 10.97
N VAL A 173 12.16 3.55 10.29
CA VAL A 173 13.40 4.06 9.68
C VAL A 173 13.10 5.15 8.67
N TRP A 174 12.11 4.93 7.79
CA TRP A 174 11.71 5.88 6.76
C TRP A 174 11.26 7.23 7.34
N PHE A 175 10.35 7.20 8.33
CA PHE A 175 9.82 8.43 8.94
C PHE A 175 10.89 9.18 9.76
N LEU A 176 11.77 8.45 10.44
CA LEU A 176 12.88 9.04 11.18
C LEU A 176 13.87 9.70 10.21
N LEU A 177 14.26 9.03 9.13
CA LEU A 177 15.13 9.60 8.10
C LEU A 177 14.51 10.83 7.45
N PHE A 178 13.22 10.79 7.11
CA PHE A 178 12.51 11.93 6.55
C PHE A 178 12.55 13.14 7.50
N LYS A 179 12.28 12.95 8.79
CA LYS A 179 12.37 14.03 9.79
C LYS A 179 13.78 14.59 9.94
N VAL A 180 14.80 13.72 9.95
CA VAL A 180 16.20 14.13 10.06
C VAL A 180 16.61 14.96 8.83
N ILE A 181 16.23 14.53 7.63
CA ILE A 181 16.54 15.25 6.37
C ILE A 181 15.84 16.61 6.35
N LEU A 182 14.57 16.69 6.76
CA LEU A 182 13.86 17.97 6.90
C LEU A 182 14.52 18.88 7.95
N SER A 183 14.96 18.32 9.08
CA SER A 183 15.62 19.08 10.15
C SER A 183 16.99 19.62 9.72
N LEU A 184 17.73 18.84 8.93
CA LEU A 184 19.05 19.24 8.40
C LEU A 184 18.92 20.25 7.26
N GLY A 185 17.82 20.21 6.50
CA GLY A 185 17.50 21.16 5.44
C GLY A 185 17.30 22.61 5.89
N GLY A 186 17.18 22.86 7.20
CA GLY A 186 17.12 24.20 7.79
C GLY A 186 18.47 24.81 8.16
N SER A 187 19.58 24.07 8.02
CA SER A 187 20.92 24.50 8.46
C SER A 187 21.83 24.90 7.28
N THR A 188 22.76 25.83 7.54
CA THR A 188 23.60 26.61 6.61
C THR A 188 24.10 25.94 5.31
N SER A 189 24.18 26.77 4.26
CA SER A 189 24.41 26.51 2.82
C SER A 189 25.50 25.50 2.42
N GLU A 190 26.57 25.30 3.18
CA GLU A 190 27.67 24.39 2.77
C GLU A 190 27.36 22.91 3.01
N SER A 191 26.56 22.57 4.03
CA SER A 191 26.22 21.16 4.29
C SER A 191 25.17 20.62 3.31
N GLN A 192 24.38 21.51 2.70
CA GLN A 192 23.24 21.15 1.86
C GLN A 192 23.66 20.49 0.53
N THR A 193 24.83 20.85 -0.01
CA THR A 193 25.32 20.35 -1.31
C THR A 193 25.65 18.85 -1.27
N ALA A 194 26.15 18.34 -0.15
CA ALA A 194 26.44 16.91 0.03
C ALA A 194 25.24 16.12 0.56
N ILE A 195 24.37 16.73 1.38
CA ILE A 195 23.20 16.06 1.98
C ILE A 195 22.12 15.76 0.92
N ASN A 196 21.88 16.67 -0.02
CA ASN A 196 20.85 16.52 -1.05
C ASN A 196 20.98 15.26 -1.93
N PRO A 197 22.14 14.94 -2.54
CA PRO A 197 22.26 13.73 -3.36
C PRO A 197 22.14 12.45 -2.52
N ILE A 198 22.69 12.43 -1.30
CA ILE A 198 22.59 11.28 -0.38
C ILE A 198 21.13 11.05 0.03
N ALA A 199 20.41 12.11 0.37
CA ALA A 199 18.98 12.05 0.66
C ALA A 199 18.20 11.50 -0.54
N SER A 200 18.41 12.05 -1.73
CA SER A 200 17.75 11.60 -2.97
C SER A 200 18.00 10.12 -3.27
N ILE A 201 19.25 9.67 -3.18
CA ILE A 201 19.61 8.25 -3.37
C ILE A 201 18.92 7.38 -2.33
N THR A 202 18.91 7.81 -1.05
CA THR A 202 18.26 7.08 0.04
C THR A 202 16.75 6.96 -0.19
N PHE A 203 16.08 8.04 -0.60
CA PHE A 203 14.64 8.04 -0.93
C PHE A 203 14.30 7.13 -2.12
N ILE A 204 15.24 6.86 -3.03
CA ILE A 204 15.01 5.97 -4.18
C ILE A 204 15.35 4.52 -3.86
N LEU A 205 16.47 4.26 -3.18
CA LEU A 205 16.95 2.89 -2.93
C LEU A 205 16.14 2.17 -1.86
N LEU A 206 15.76 2.88 -0.80
CA LEU A 206 15.14 2.28 0.36
C LEU A 206 13.75 1.67 0.02
N PRO A 207 12.86 2.29 -0.80
CA PRO A 207 11.63 1.63 -1.27
C PRO A 207 11.88 0.43 -2.18
N LEU A 208 12.95 0.43 -2.98
CA LEU A 208 13.30 -0.72 -3.82
C LEU A 208 13.68 -1.93 -2.98
N VAL A 209 14.46 -1.72 -1.91
CA VAL A 209 14.76 -2.77 -0.93
C VAL A 209 13.48 -3.27 -0.27
N TYR A 210 12.56 -2.37 0.10
CA TYR A 210 11.26 -2.78 0.65
C TYR A 210 10.47 -3.65 -0.34
N ILE A 211 10.37 -3.24 -1.60
CA ILE A 211 9.68 -4.01 -2.65
C ILE A 211 10.29 -5.40 -2.78
N TRP A 212 11.62 -5.49 -2.81
CA TRP A 212 12.33 -6.78 -2.87
C TRP A 212 11.99 -7.69 -1.69
N VAL A 213 12.03 -7.16 -0.48
CA VAL A 213 11.68 -7.90 0.74
C VAL A 213 10.21 -8.35 0.71
N ARG A 214 9.30 -7.53 0.19
CA ARG A 214 7.88 -7.89 0.03
C ARG A 214 7.69 -9.00 -0.98
N ILE A 215 8.39 -8.95 -2.12
CA ILE A 215 8.39 -10.05 -3.11
C ILE A 215 8.88 -11.34 -2.46
N THR A 216 9.94 -11.26 -1.65
CA THR A 216 10.50 -12.41 -0.93
C THR A 216 9.47 -13.04 0.02
N LEU A 217 8.75 -12.25 0.82
CA LEU A 217 7.68 -12.77 1.69
C LEU A 217 6.56 -13.44 0.89
N ILE A 218 6.15 -12.85 -0.23
CA ILE A 218 5.11 -13.43 -1.09
C ILE A 218 5.57 -14.78 -1.65
N VAL A 219 6.79 -14.83 -2.20
CA VAL A 219 7.35 -16.06 -2.77
C VAL A 219 7.43 -17.17 -1.71
N ILE A 220 7.93 -16.87 -0.51
CA ILE A 220 8.03 -17.86 0.57
C ILE A 220 6.64 -18.34 1.01
N ALA A 221 5.65 -17.45 1.16
CA ALA A 221 4.29 -17.83 1.52
C ALA A 221 3.65 -18.79 0.49
N PHE A 222 3.95 -18.62 -0.80
CA PHE A 222 3.53 -19.59 -1.83
C PHE A 222 4.32 -20.90 -1.78
N MET A 223 5.62 -20.84 -1.47
CA MET A 223 6.44 -22.05 -1.34
C MET A 223 6.00 -22.93 -0.18
N GLU A 224 5.45 -22.37 0.89
CA GLU A 224 4.89 -23.15 2.00
C GLU A 224 3.70 -24.02 1.61
N LEU A 225 2.95 -23.63 0.58
CA LEU A 225 1.84 -24.44 0.07
C LEU A 225 2.30 -25.83 -0.41
N ARG A 226 3.58 -26.00 -0.75
CA ARG A 226 4.13 -27.26 -1.26
C ARG A 226 4.19 -28.37 -0.21
N ALA A 227 4.19 -28.03 1.07
CA ALA A 227 4.41 -28.98 2.16
C ALA A 227 3.45 -28.72 3.33
N LEU A 228 2.18 -28.48 3.00
CA LEU A 228 1.16 -28.23 4.02
C LEU A 228 0.83 -29.50 4.80
N PRO A 229 0.60 -29.38 6.12
CA PRO A 229 0.11 -30.50 6.92
C PRO A 229 -1.30 -30.92 6.46
N PRO A 230 -1.67 -32.21 6.62
CA PRO A 230 -2.98 -32.71 6.17
C PRO A 230 -4.19 -31.95 6.75
N SER A 231 -4.05 -31.39 7.96
CA SER A 231 -5.07 -30.56 8.61
C SER A 231 -5.36 -29.26 7.85
N ALA A 232 -4.44 -28.77 7.02
CA ALA A 232 -4.66 -27.59 6.18
C ALA A 232 -5.77 -27.83 5.14
N TYR A 233 -5.94 -29.06 4.67
CA TYR A 233 -6.95 -29.41 3.66
C TYR A 233 -8.33 -29.72 4.25
N GLN A 234 -8.46 -29.79 5.57
CA GLN A 234 -9.73 -30.03 6.22
C GLN A 234 -10.58 -28.75 6.20
N THR A 235 -11.87 -28.88 5.97
CA THR A 235 -12.83 -27.78 6.02
C THR A 235 -13.49 -27.71 7.39
N VAL A 236 -13.87 -26.51 7.81
CA VAL A 236 -14.54 -26.28 9.10
C VAL A 236 -15.83 -27.10 9.20
N ASP A 237 -16.00 -27.83 10.29
CA ASP A 237 -17.24 -28.55 10.58
C ASP A 237 -18.26 -27.62 11.25
N TRP A 238 -18.98 -26.87 10.41
CA TRP A 238 -20.04 -25.97 10.85
C TRP A 238 -21.13 -26.67 11.69
N GLY A 239 -21.31 -27.99 11.54
CA GLY A 239 -22.28 -28.77 12.30
C GLY A 239 -21.96 -28.80 13.80
N ARG A 240 -20.69 -28.66 14.18
CA ARG A 240 -20.24 -28.63 15.58
C ARG A 240 -20.64 -27.35 16.32
N PHE A 241 -20.87 -26.25 15.60
CA PHE A 241 -21.30 -24.97 16.17
C PHE A 241 -22.82 -24.87 16.33
N ILE A 242 -23.58 -25.78 15.72
CA ILE A 242 -25.02 -25.86 15.91
C ILE A 242 -25.26 -26.59 17.24
N PRO A 243 -25.87 -25.93 18.25
CA PRO A 243 -26.21 -26.61 19.48
C PRO A 243 -27.13 -27.79 19.15
N HIS A 244 -26.74 -28.97 19.60
CA HIS A 244 -27.43 -30.22 19.34
C HIS A 244 -28.83 -30.10 19.96
N ILE A 245 -29.87 -30.14 19.11
CA ILE A 245 -31.28 -30.16 19.53
C ILE A 245 -31.77 -31.60 19.52
#